data_AF-A0A0P0L392-F1
#
_entry.id   AF-A0A0P0L392-F1
#
_cell.length_a   1.000
_cell.length_b   1.000
_cell.length_c   1.000
_cell.angle_alpha   90.00
_cell.angle_beta   90.00
_cell.angle_gamma   90.00
#
_symmetry.space_group_name_H-M   'P 1'
#
loop_
_entity.id
_entity.type
_entity.pdbx_description
1 polymer ?
#
loop_
_entity_poly.entity_id
_entity_poly.type
_entity_poly.pdbx_seq_one_letter_code
_entity_poly.pdbx_strand_id
1 'polypeptide(L)'
;MEQEDLEWALKQYNDNNKIMAASAEVEYEGYCRLTRVEEIMTFARKMGYKKLGIAYCIGLVNEARIFARILRANGFEVYSVICKVAGIAKSSIGIPKECEKIGAAMCNPILQARLLNQAHTELNVVIGLCVGHDSLFYKYSNAYTTTLVTKDRVTGHNPAAALYTANSYYRKKLMPEGEQSK
;
A
#
# COMPACT_ATOMS: atom_id res chain seq x y z
N MET A 1 -18.85 -22.89 1.15
CA MET A 1 -19.19 -21.55 1.69
C MET A 1 -20.49 -21.73 2.42
N GLU A 2 -20.52 -21.44 3.71
CA GLU A 2 -21.75 -21.60 4.48
C GLU A 2 -22.68 -20.41 4.21
N GLN A 3 -23.99 -20.65 4.25
CA GLN A 3 -25.00 -19.62 4.00
C GLN A 3 -24.88 -18.46 5.00
N GLU A 4 -24.48 -18.78 6.24
CA GLU A 4 -24.25 -17.81 7.31
C GLU A 4 -23.11 -16.81 6.98
N ASP A 5 -22.02 -17.26 6.34
CA ASP A 5 -20.90 -16.41 5.94
C ASP A 5 -21.36 -15.33 4.95
N LEU A 6 -22.20 -15.72 3.98
CA LEU A 6 -22.73 -14.82 2.97
C LEU A 6 -23.65 -13.77 3.60
N GLU A 7 -24.56 -14.19 4.48
CA GLU A 7 -25.48 -13.29 5.16
C GLU A 7 -24.73 -12.32 6.08
N TRP A 8 -23.70 -12.79 6.77
CA TRP A 8 -22.83 -11.94 7.59
C TRP A 8 -22.15 -10.86 6.75
N ALA A 9 -21.56 -11.23 5.61
CA ALA A 9 -20.86 -10.30 4.72
C ALA A 9 -21.82 -9.26 4.10
N LEU A 10 -23.01 -9.69 3.64
CA LEU A 10 -24.02 -8.79 3.08
C LEU A 10 -24.47 -7.72 4.07
N LYS A 11 -24.59 -8.05 5.36
CA LYS A 11 -24.91 -7.07 6.41
C LYS A 11 -23.83 -5.99 6.57
N GLN A 12 -22.55 -6.33 6.38
CA GLN A 12 -21.47 -5.35 6.50
C GLN A 12 -21.52 -4.28 5.39
N TYR A 13 -22.07 -4.60 4.22
CA TYR A 13 -22.20 -3.64 3.12
C TYR A 13 -23.23 -2.54 3.39
N ASN A 14 -24.09 -2.65 4.40
CA ASN A 14 -25.00 -1.57 4.77
C ASN A 14 -24.22 -0.30 5.14
N ASP A 15 -23.12 -0.43 5.90
CA ASP A 15 -22.25 0.68 6.28
C ASP A 15 -21.15 0.96 5.23
N ASN A 16 -20.90 0.01 4.33
CA ASN A 16 -19.84 0.09 3.32
C ASN A 16 -20.37 0.27 1.89
N ASN A 17 -21.66 0.55 1.70
CA ASN A 17 -22.30 0.60 0.38
C ASN A 17 -21.63 1.66 -0.51
N LYS A 18 -21.36 2.85 0.04
CA LYS A 18 -20.77 3.96 -0.70
C LYS A 18 -19.40 3.61 -1.29
N ILE A 19 -18.52 2.99 -0.49
CA ILE A 19 -17.19 2.60 -0.97
C ILE A 19 -17.28 1.47 -2.00
N MET A 20 -18.19 0.51 -1.80
CA MET A 20 -18.38 -0.59 -2.74
C MET A 20 -18.92 -0.11 -4.09
N ALA A 21 -19.92 0.76 -4.07
CA ALA A 21 -20.48 1.37 -5.28
C ALA A 21 -19.42 2.19 -6.03
N ALA A 22 -18.68 3.06 -5.33
CA ALA A 22 -17.61 3.84 -5.94
C ALA A 22 -16.52 2.96 -6.57
N SER A 23 -16.20 1.81 -5.95
CA SER A 23 -15.25 0.84 -6.50
C SER A 23 -15.76 0.23 -7.81
N ALA A 24 -17.02 -0.23 -7.85
CA ALA A 24 -17.62 -0.81 -9.04
C ALA A 24 -17.77 0.20 -10.19
N GLU A 25 -18.12 1.46 -9.88
CA GLU A 25 -18.20 2.52 -10.87
C GLU A 25 -16.83 2.85 -11.48
N VAL A 26 -15.77 2.93 -10.67
CA VAL A 26 -14.40 3.18 -11.17
C VAL A 26 -13.96 2.06 -12.10
N GLU A 27 -14.23 0.81 -11.74
CA GLU A 27 -13.96 -0.34 -12.59
C GLU A 27 -14.72 -0.23 -13.90
N TYR A 28 -16.05 -0.05 -13.86
CA TYR A 28 -16.89 0.03 -15.04
C TYR A 28 -16.49 1.16 -16.00
N GLU A 29 -16.29 2.37 -15.48
CA GLU A 29 -15.95 3.56 -16.27
C GLU A 29 -14.51 3.49 -16.82
N GLY A 30 -13.61 2.85 -16.08
CA GLY A 30 -12.17 2.86 -16.32
C GLY A 30 -11.58 1.56 -16.85
N TYR A 31 -12.39 0.52 -17.06
CA TYR A 31 -11.94 -0.82 -17.40
C TYR A 31 -10.97 -0.84 -18.58
N CYS A 32 -9.76 -1.36 -18.36
CA CYS A 32 -8.66 -1.42 -19.34
C CYS A 32 -8.26 -0.07 -19.96
N ARG A 33 -8.61 1.06 -19.32
CA ARG A 33 -8.34 2.42 -19.82
C ARG A 33 -7.59 3.27 -18.82
N LEU A 34 -7.96 3.20 -17.54
CA LEU A 34 -7.32 3.98 -16.49
C LEU A 34 -6.10 3.25 -15.94
N THR A 35 -5.04 4.01 -15.69
CA THR A 35 -3.92 3.56 -14.86
C THR A 35 -4.33 3.54 -13.39
N ARG A 36 -3.61 2.80 -12.54
CA ARG A 36 -3.85 2.79 -11.08
C ARG A 36 -3.78 4.19 -10.44
N VAL A 37 -2.94 5.09 -10.98
CA VAL A 37 -2.87 6.49 -10.51
C VAL A 37 -4.19 7.22 -10.79
N GLU A 38 -4.75 7.02 -11.98
CA GLU A 38 -6.05 7.60 -12.37
C GLU A 38 -7.20 6.96 -11.60
N GLU A 39 -7.21 5.63 -11.42
CA GLU A 39 -8.20 4.93 -10.60
C GLU A 39 -8.26 5.50 -9.17
N ILE A 40 -7.10 5.73 -8.52
CA ILE A 40 -7.04 6.31 -7.18
C ILE A 40 -7.67 7.72 -7.16
N MET A 41 -7.37 8.55 -8.16
CA MET A 41 -7.95 9.90 -8.23
C MET A 41 -9.45 9.87 -8.51
N THR A 42 -9.92 9.01 -9.43
CA THR A 42 -11.34 8.86 -9.75
C THR A 42 -12.12 8.34 -8.54
N PHE A 43 -11.60 7.31 -7.88
CA PHE A 43 -12.16 6.76 -6.65
C PHE A 43 -12.25 7.84 -5.55
N ALA A 44 -11.16 8.57 -5.30
CA ALA A 44 -11.16 9.65 -4.31
C ALA A 44 -12.22 10.72 -4.61
N ARG A 45 -12.40 11.11 -5.88
CA ARG A 45 -13.44 12.08 -6.28
C ARG A 45 -14.85 11.55 -6.02
N LYS A 46 -15.14 10.30 -6.39
CA LYS A 46 -16.46 9.66 -6.15
C LYS A 46 -16.77 9.53 -4.66
N MET A 47 -15.75 9.26 -3.85
CA MET A 47 -15.90 9.24 -2.40
C MET A 47 -16.10 10.63 -1.78
N GLY A 48 -15.79 11.70 -2.53
CA GLY A 48 -15.82 13.08 -2.08
C GLY A 48 -14.56 13.52 -1.33
N TYR A 49 -13.50 12.71 -1.36
CA TYR A 49 -12.25 12.97 -0.65
C TYR A 49 -11.46 14.11 -1.28
N LYS A 50 -10.88 14.96 -0.45
CA LYS A 50 -10.05 16.12 -0.81
C LYS A 50 -8.62 15.99 -0.32
N LYS A 51 -8.42 15.41 0.87
CA LYS A 51 -7.10 15.27 1.50
C LYS A 51 -6.63 13.82 1.46
N LEU A 52 -5.59 13.58 0.68
CA LEU A 52 -4.99 12.26 0.50
C LEU A 52 -3.67 12.14 1.27
N GLY A 53 -3.48 11.00 1.91
CA GLY A 53 -2.25 10.66 2.61
C GLY A 53 -1.32 9.80 1.76
N ILE A 54 -0.01 10.00 1.91
CA ILE A 54 1.01 9.14 1.28
C ILE A 54 1.96 8.61 2.36
N ALA A 55 1.94 7.30 2.58
CA ALA A 55 2.93 6.62 3.40
C ALA A 55 3.95 5.93 2.50
N TYR A 56 5.20 6.38 2.53
CA TYR A 56 6.19 5.95 1.53
C TYR A 56 7.52 5.50 2.14
N CYS A 57 8.19 4.59 1.44
CA CYS A 57 9.54 4.16 1.80
C CYS A 57 10.60 5.16 1.31
N ILE A 58 11.65 5.35 2.10
CA ILE A 58 12.83 6.16 1.70
C ILE A 58 13.43 5.73 0.36
N GLY A 59 13.36 4.44 0.03
CA GLY A 59 13.88 3.93 -1.25
C GLY A 59 12.96 4.16 -2.44
N LEU A 60 11.77 4.76 -2.26
CA LEU A 60 10.85 5.14 -3.32
C LEU A 60 10.43 6.63 -3.18
N VAL A 61 11.36 7.47 -2.72
CA VAL A 61 11.14 8.91 -2.53
C VAL A 61 10.75 9.60 -3.84
N ASN A 62 11.35 9.22 -4.96
CA ASN A 62 11.12 9.88 -6.25
C ASN A 62 9.71 9.58 -6.77
N GLU A 63 9.29 8.32 -6.69
CA GLU A 63 7.94 7.85 -7.03
C GLU A 63 6.90 8.55 -6.16
N ALA A 64 7.15 8.64 -4.84
CA ALA A 64 6.26 9.35 -3.92
C ALA A 64 6.16 10.85 -4.23
N ARG A 65 7.27 11.51 -4.61
CA ARG A 65 7.28 12.92 -5.02
C ARG A 65 6.50 13.14 -6.31
N ILE A 66 6.69 12.27 -7.31
CA ILE A 66 5.97 12.34 -8.59
C ILE A 66 4.47 12.19 -8.33
N PHE A 67 4.07 11.16 -7.57
CA PHE A 67 2.66 10.93 -7.25
C PHE A 67 2.05 12.10 -6.47
N ALA A 68 2.73 12.61 -5.45
CA ALA A 68 2.27 13.78 -4.70
C ALA A 68 2.09 15.02 -5.59
N ARG A 69 2.98 15.23 -6.57
CA ARG A 69 2.86 16.32 -7.54
C ARG A 69 1.65 16.13 -8.46
N ILE A 70 1.42 14.91 -8.95
CA ILE A 70 0.24 14.58 -9.78
C ILE A 70 -1.04 14.86 -9.02
N LEU A 71 -1.15 14.40 -7.77
CA LEU A 71 -2.33 14.63 -6.92
C LEU A 71 -2.58 16.13 -6.69
N ARG A 72 -1.56 16.90 -6.31
CA ARG A 72 -1.69 18.36 -6.11
C ARG A 72 -2.11 19.09 -7.39
N ALA A 73 -1.52 18.71 -8.53
CA ALA A 73 -1.90 19.28 -9.83
C ALA A 73 -3.36 18.95 -10.21
N ASN A 74 -3.95 17.91 -9.61
CA ASN A 74 -5.33 17.50 -9.81
C ASN A 74 -6.28 17.98 -8.69
N GLY A 75 -5.85 18.95 -7.87
CA GLY A 75 -6.69 19.63 -6.89
C GLY A 75 -6.87 18.92 -5.56
N PHE A 76 -6.06 17.90 -5.27
CA PHE A 76 -6.05 17.25 -3.95
C PHE A 76 -5.08 17.94 -2.99
N GLU A 77 -5.46 18.01 -1.71
CA GLU A 77 -4.52 18.25 -0.62
C GLU A 77 -3.72 16.97 -0.36
N VAL A 78 -2.41 17.09 -0.14
CA VAL A 78 -1.53 15.91 0.01
C VAL A 78 -0.63 16.06 1.22
N TYR A 79 -0.78 15.13 2.17
CA TYR A 79 0.12 14.97 3.31
C TYR A 79 0.93 13.69 3.16
N SER A 80 2.25 13.75 3.32
CA SER A 80 3.11 12.58 3.12
C SER A 80 4.03 12.33 4.31
N VAL A 81 4.23 11.06 4.66
CA VAL A 81 5.10 10.66 5.77
C VAL A 81 6.07 9.57 5.30
N ILE A 82 7.36 9.81 5.51
CA ILE A 82 8.44 8.87 5.18
C ILE A 82 8.55 7.74 6.20
N CYS A 83 8.95 6.55 5.74
CA CYS A 83 9.05 5.37 6.60
C CYS A 83 10.03 5.51 7.76
N LYS A 84 11.05 6.37 7.65
CA LYS A 84 12.08 6.58 8.69
C LYS A 84 11.72 7.70 9.67
N VAL A 85 10.45 8.11 9.71
CA VAL A 85 9.99 9.15 10.64
C VAL A 85 10.42 8.84 12.08
N ALA A 86 10.84 9.88 12.80
CA ALA A 86 11.48 9.85 14.13
C ALA A 86 12.93 9.30 14.20
N GLY A 87 13.44 8.59 13.18
CA GLY A 87 14.87 8.22 13.10
C GLY A 87 15.38 7.31 14.22
N ILE A 88 14.49 6.64 14.95
CA ILE A 88 14.82 5.80 16.11
C ILE A 88 15.66 4.58 15.65
N ALA A 89 16.65 4.16 16.44
CA ALA A 89 17.47 2.99 16.15
C ALA A 89 16.66 1.69 16.23
N LYS A 90 16.95 0.71 15.38
CA LYS A 90 16.28 -0.61 15.41
C LYS A 90 16.46 -1.30 16.77
N SER A 91 17.69 -1.26 17.30
CA SER A 91 18.03 -1.89 18.58
C SER A 91 17.23 -1.38 19.77
N SER A 92 16.68 -0.15 19.71
CA SER A 92 15.93 0.42 20.84
C SER A 92 14.57 -0.24 21.09
N ILE A 93 14.08 -1.07 20.18
CA ILE A 93 12.81 -1.80 20.31
C ILE A 93 13.00 -3.32 20.26
N GLY A 94 14.21 -3.79 20.56
CA GLY A 94 14.54 -5.22 20.61
C GLY A 94 14.77 -5.88 19.25
N ILE A 95 14.91 -5.11 18.16
CA ILE A 95 15.36 -5.67 16.87
C ILE A 95 16.86 -5.99 16.98
N PRO A 96 17.32 -7.15 16.51
CA PRO A 96 18.73 -7.53 16.58
C PRO A 96 19.67 -6.49 15.94
N LYS A 97 20.80 -6.22 16.60
CA LYS A 97 21.72 -5.14 16.20
C LYS A 97 22.34 -5.38 14.83
N GLU A 98 22.52 -6.64 14.41
CA GLU A 98 22.99 -6.98 13.07
C GLU A 98 22.09 -6.44 11.95
N CYS A 99 20.78 -6.23 12.22
CA CYS A 99 19.87 -5.63 11.27
C CYS A 99 20.20 -4.15 10.98
N GLU A 100 21.01 -3.48 11.80
CA GLU A 100 21.47 -2.11 11.58
C GLU A 100 22.53 -1.99 10.48
N LYS A 101 23.15 -3.11 10.05
CA LYS A 101 24.12 -3.14 8.93
C LYS A 101 23.56 -2.62 7.62
N ILE A 102 22.25 -2.76 7.41
CA ILE A 102 21.52 -2.25 6.22
C ILE A 102 20.82 -0.91 6.50
N GLY A 103 21.15 -0.24 7.60
CA GLY A 103 20.61 1.04 8.05
C GLY A 103 20.14 0.99 9.51
N ALA A 104 20.65 1.90 10.33
CA ALA A 104 20.41 1.93 11.77
C ALA A 104 18.99 2.36 12.15
N ALA A 105 18.43 3.36 11.44
CA ALA A 105 17.08 3.84 11.72
C ALA A 105 16.02 2.77 11.38
N MET A 106 15.08 2.53 12.30
CA MET A 106 13.93 1.67 12.07
C MET A 106 12.94 2.33 11.10
N CYS A 107 12.12 1.52 10.44
CA CYS A 107 10.91 2.06 9.84
C CYS A 107 9.84 2.16 10.92
N ASN A 108 9.03 3.22 10.89
CA ASN A 108 7.99 3.47 11.90
C ASN A 108 6.61 3.60 11.25
N PRO A 109 6.02 2.50 10.73
CA PRO A 109 4.73 2.53 10.04
C PRO A 109 3.57 2.93 10.95
N ILE A 110 3.65 2.61 12.24
CA ILE A 110 2.65 3.01 13.24
C ILE A 110 2.64 4.53 13.40
N LEU A 111 3.82 5.16 13.47
CA LEU A 111 3.90 6.62 13.50
C LEU A 111 3.50 7.25 12.17
N GLN A 112 3.80 6.62 11.02
CA GLN A 112 3.27 7.07 9.73
C GLN A 112 1.74 7.14 9.75
N ALA A 113 1.07 6.06 10.18
CA ALA A 113 -0.38 6.01 10.26
C ALA A 113 -0.91 7.05 11.25
N ARG A 114 -0.30 7.17 12.44
CA ARG A 114 -0.71 8.16 13.45
C ARG A 114 -0.64 9.59 12.94
N LEU A 115 0.44 9.96 12.25
CA LEU A 115 0.61 11.32 11.71
C LEU A 115 -0.39 11.61 10.59
N LEU A 116 -0.74 10.61 9.76
CA LEU A 116 -1.76 10.77 8.73
C LEU A 116 -3.18 10.85 9.33
N ASN A 117 -3.47 10.07 10.38
CA ASN A 117 -4.71 10.18 11.15
C ASN A 117 -4.84 11.58 11.79
N GLN A 118 -3.76 12.13 12.36
CA GLN A 118 -3.74 13.50 12.91
C GLN A 118 -3.90 14.57 11.84
N ALA A 119 -3.43 14.32 10.61
CA ALA A 119 -3.64 15.20 9.47
C ALA A 119 -5.07 15.10 8.89
N HIS A 120 -5.88 14.17 9.40
CA HIS A 120 -7.24 13.88 8.93
C HIS A 120 -7.30 13.59 7.42
N THR A 121 -6.35 12.79 6.93
CA THR A 121 -6.41 12.28 5.55
C THR A 121 -7.57 11.32 5.38
N GLU A 122 -8.25 11.37 4.25
CA GLU A 122 -9.51 10.64 3.99
C GLU A 122 -9.30 9.32 3.23
N LEU A 123 -8.19 9.22 2.49
CA LEU A 123 -7.69 7.99 1.87
C LEU A 123 -6.16 8.02 1.93
N ASN A 124 -5.56 6.90 2.32
CA ASN A 124 -4.12 6.72 2.37
C ASN A 124 -3.61 5.87 1.21
N VAL A 125 -2.49 6.27 0.62
CA VAL A 125 -1.81 5.55 -0.45
C VAL A 125 -0.42 5.10 0.02
N VAL A 126 -0.19 3.79 0.00
CA VAL A 126 1.11 3.19 0.32
C VAL A 126 1.98 3.12 -0.93
N ILE A 127 3.23 3.58 -0.79
CA ILE A 127 4.26 3.53 -1.83
C ILE A 127 5.51 2.85 -1.28
N GLY A 128 5.63 1.55 -1.58
CA GLY A 128 6.87 0.81 -1.42
C GLY A 128 7.29 0.50 0.01
N LEU A 129 6.34 0.40 0.96
CA LEU A 129 6.63 -0.14 2.29
C LEU A 129 6.96 -1.65 2.21
N CYS A 130 7.70 -2.18 3.19
CA CYS A 130 7.99 -3.63 3.24
C CYS A 130 6.78 -4.39 3.80
N VAL A 131 6.67 -5.70 3.52
CA VAL A 131 5.55 -6.62 3.88
C VAL A 131 5.09 -6.59 5.35
N GLY A 132 5.98 -6.36 6.31
CA GLY A 132 5.57 -6.20 7.71
C GLY A 132 5.12 -4.77 8.04
N HIS A 133 5.69 -3.79 7.33
CA HIS A 133 5.45 -2.37 7.58
C HIS A 133 4.17 -1.86 6.92
N ASP A 134 3.82 -2.34 5.71
CA ASP A 134 2.53 -2.04 5.08
C ASP A 134 1.38 -2.64 5.89
N SER A 135 1.49 -3.89 6.33
CA SER A 135 0.51 -4.58 7.18
C SER A 135 0.25 -3.81 8.47
N LEU A 136 1.31 -3.37 9.16
CA LEU A 136 1.18 -2.51 10.34
C LEU A 136 0.56 -1.16 9.99
N PHE A 137 0.94 -0.54 8.88
CA PHE A 137 0.33 0.72 8.44
C PHE A 137 -1.18 0.57 8.24
N TYR A 138 -1.63 -0.48 7.54
CA TYR A 138 -3.06 -0.76 7.31
C TYR A 138 -3.81 -0.95 8.62
N LYS A 139 -3.22 -1.71 9.56
CA LYS A 139 -3.83 -1.99 10.87
C LYS A 139 -4.07 -0.73 11.71
N TYR A 140 -3.20 0.28 11.60
CA TYR A 140 -3.27 1.50 12.42
C TYR A 140 -3.80 2.73 11.67
N SER A 141 -4.10 2.62 10.38
CA SER A 141 -4.73 3.69 9.60
C SER A 141 -6.23 3.77 9.93
N ASN A 142 -6.73 4.96 10.24
CA ASN A 142 -8.16 5.18 10.44
C ASN A 142 -8.90 5.30 9.09
N ALA A 143 -8.25 5.91 8.10
CA ALA A 143 -8.77 5.99 6.74
C ALA A 143 -8.53 4.68 5.98
N TYR A 144 -9.37 4.41 4.98
CA TYR A 144 -9.09 3.34 4.02
C TYR A 144 -7.70 3.54 3.40
N THR A 145 -7.05 2.42 3.07
CA THR A 145 -5.71 2.45 2.49
C THR A 145 -5.68 1.59 1.23
N THR A 146 -4.98 2.09 0.21
CA THR A 146 -4.64 1.33 -1.00
C THR A 146 -3.14 1.40 -1.27
N THR A 147 -2.63 0.48 -2.08
CA THR A 147 -1.23 0.47 -2.50
C THR A 147 -1.11 0.85 -3.96
N LEU A 148 -0.26 1.84 -4.23
CA LEU A 148 0.13 2.19 -5.60
C LEU A 148 1.35 1.38 -6.04
N VAL A 149 2.34 1.20 -5.17
CA VAL A 149 3.57 0.46 -5.49
C VAL A 149 3.88 -0.56 -4.40
N THR A 150 3.74 -1.86 -4.73
CA THR A 150 4.19 -2.94 -3.85
C THR A 150 5.70 -3.10 -3.98
N LYS A 151 6.41 -3.05 -2.85
CA LYS A 151 7.87 -3.04 -2.84
C LYS A 151 8.45 -4.40 -3.23
N ASP A 152 9.07 -4.45 -4.39
CA ASP A 152 9.95 -5.56 -4.78
C ASP A 152 11.21 -5.00 -5.43
N ARG A 153 12.36 -5.13 -4.79
CA ARG A 153 13.63 -4.62 -5.33
C ARG A 153 14.20 -5.47 -6.45
N VAL A 154 13.83 -6.75 -6.48
CA VAL A 154 14.37 -7.71 -7.44
C VAL A 154 13.70 -7.53 -8.79
N THR A 155 12.37 -7.32 -8.80
CA THR A 155 11.58 -7.24 -10.03
C THR A 155 11.29 -5.80 -10.48
N GLY A 156 11.97 -4.80 -9.91
CA GLY A 156 11.70 -3.39 -10.24
C GLY A 156 10.29 -2.95 -9.83
N HIS A 157 9.82 -3.43 -8.68
CA HIS A 157 8.50 -3.15 -8.10
C HIS A 157 7.31 -3.74 -8.90
N ASN A 158 7.58 -4.79 -9.70
CA ASN A 158 6.57 -5.60 -10.37
C ASN A 158 6.56 -7.04 -9.80
N PRO A 159 5.98 -7.26 -8.60
CA PRO A 159 6.00 -8.57 -7.96
C PRO A 159 5.28 -9.66 -8.77
N ALA A 160 4.36 -9.30 -9.67
CA ALA A 160 3.70 -10.27 -10.55
C ALA A 160 4.70 -10.99 -11.47
N ALA A 161 5.81 -10.34 -11.83
CA ALA A 161 6.89 -10.97 -12.59
C ALA A 161 7.46 -12.22 -11.90
N ALA A 162 7.46 -12.25 -10.56
CA ALA A 162 7.87 -13.42 -9.80
C ALA A 162 6.95 -14.61 -10.06
N LEU A 163 5.63 -14.37 -10.13
CA LEU A 163 4.60 -15.38 -10.38
C LEU A 163 4.61 -15.84 -11.84
N TYR A 164 4.70 -14.91 -12.78
CA TYR A 164 4.72 -15.23 -14.21
C TYR A 164 5.89 -16.12 -14.62
N THR A 165 6.97 -16.09 -13.85
CA THR A 165 8.19 -16.88 -14.10
C THR A 165 8.44 -17.94 -13.03
N ALA A 166 7.47 -18.20 -12.15
CA ALA A 166 7.58 -19.19 -11.07
C ALA A 166 7.73 -20.62 -11.59
N ASN A 167 7.23 -20.92 -12.79
CA ASN A 167 7.39 -22.20 -13.47
C ASN A 167 8.56 -22.22 -14.48
N SER A 168 9.38 -21.16 -14.52
CA SER A 168 10.52 -21.03 -15.42
C SER A 168 11.73 -20.44 -14.70
N TYR A 169 12.09 -19.19 -14.98
CA TYR A 169 13.32 -18.54 -14.51
C TYR A 169 13.43 -18.47 -12.99
N TYR A 170 12.32 -18.32 -12.26
CA TYR A 170 12.32 -18.29 -10.80
C TYR A 170 11.90 -19.60 -10.13
N ARG A 171 11.73 -20.69 -10.88
CA ARG A 171 11.34 -21.99 -10.32
C ARG A 171 12.27 -22.45 -9.20
N LYS A 172 13.57 -22.49 -9.46
CA LYS A 172 14.57 -22.86 -8.43
C LYS A 172 14.63 -21.90 -7.26
N LYS A 173 14.22 -20.65 -7.46
CA LYS A 173 14.24 -19.60 -6.44
C LYS A 173 13.02 -19.66 -5.52
N LEU A 174 11.86 -20.06 -6.05
CA LEU A 174 10.57 -19.98 -5.36
C LEU A 174 10.03 -21.35 -4.92
N MET A 175 10.41 -22.43 -5.60
CA MET A 175 9.94 -23.79 -5.28
C MET A 175 10.93 -24.53 -4.38
N PRO A 176 10.44 -25.33 -3.40
CA PRO A 176 11.28 -26.21 -2.59
C PRO A 176 12.11 -27.17 -3.44
N GLU A 177 13.29 -27.58 -2.97
CA GLU A 177 14.22 -28.44 -3.73
C GLU A 177 13.58 -29.72 -4.28
N GLY A 178 12.68 -30.35 -3.52
CA GLY A 178 11.95 -31.56 -3.93
C GLY A 178 10.95 -31.35 -5.09
N GLU A 179 10.61 -30.11 -5.42
CA GLU A 179 9.68 -29.74 -6.49
C GLU A 179 10.39 -29.17 -7.73
N GLN A 180 11.73 -29.09 -7.74
CA GLN A 180 12.51 -28.47 -8.81
C GLN A 180 12.80 -29.38 -10.02
N SER A 181 12.46 -30.66 -9.96
CA SER A 181 12.82 -31.71 -10.94
C SER A 181 11.75 -32.03 -12.00
N LYS A 182 10.75 -31.16 -12.17
CA LYS A 182 9.89 -31.15 -13.37
C LYS A 182 10.19 -29.94 -14.22
#